data_AF-A0A1S3QAT5-F1
#
_entry.id   AF-A0A1S3QAT5-F1
#
_cell.length_a   1.000
_cell.length_b   1.000
_cell.length_c   1.000
_cell.angle_alpha   90.00
_cell.angle_beta   90.00
_cell.angle_gamma   90.00
#
_symmetry.space_group_name_H-M   'P 1'
#
loop_
_entity.id
_entity.type
_entity.pdbx_description
1 polymer ?
#
loop_
_entity_poly.entity_id
_entity_poly.type
_entity_poly.pdbx_seq_one_letter_code
_entity_poly.pdbx_strand_id
1 'polypeptide(L)'
;MLFGCDCVSAGIIREREDRYELKSPTLFIFGEKDDVIPLDQVSVLEKNLQEKCTGVDYHVKVFPGQTHGFVHRKREDINTTDQPCIQEARTDMLNWLQKYM
;
A
#
# COMPACT_ATOMS: atom_id res chain seq x y z
N MET A 1 -19.38 15.43 -7.29
CA MET A 1 -19.78 14.16 -6.66
C MET A 1 -18.91 13.08 -7.29
N LEU A 2 -17.65 12.96 -6.86
CA LEU A 2 -16.73 11.96 -7.36
C LEU A 2 -16.93 10.72 -6.51
N PHE A 3 -17.59 9.72 -7.09
CA PHE A 3 -17.60 8.35 -6.61
C PHE A 3 -16.16 7.86 -6.52
N GLY A 4 -15.61 7.84 -5.31
CA GLY A 4 -14.35 7.16 -5.01
C GLY A 4 -14.62 5.68 -5.02
N CYS A 5 -14.31 5.02 -6.14
CA CYS A 5 -14.09 3.59 -6.15
C CYS A 5 -12.80 3.38 -5.33
N ASP A 6 -12.93 2.89 -4.09
CA ASP A 6 -11.83 2.60 -3.17
C ASP A 6 -10.99 1.41 -3.70
N CYS A 7 -10.22 1.66 -4.76
CA CYS A 7 -9.24 0.74 -5.29
C CYS A 7 -7.89 0.96 -4.58
N VAL A 8 -7.29 -0.15 -4.15
CA VAL A 8 -5.92 -0.25 -3.60
C VAL A 8 -4.98 0.69 -4.36
N SER A 9 -4.65 1.81 -3.73
CA SER A 9 -3.90 2.88 -4.37
C SER A 9 -2.41 2.58 -4.22
N ALA A 10 -1.72 2.25 -5.31
CA ALA A 10 -0.27 2.36 -5.38
C ALA A 10 0.08 3.86 -5.28
N GLY A 11 0.30 4.33 -4.05
CA GLY A 11 0.23 5.74 -3.72
C GLY A 11 1.42 6.55 -4.22
N ILE A 12 1.18 7.58 -5.03
CA ILE A 12 2.09 8.72 -5.08
C ILE A 12 1.83 9.52 -3.80
N ILE A 13 2.84 9.60 -2.93
CA ILE A 13 2.78 10.43 -1.74
C ILE A 13 2.86 11.90 -2.15
N ARG A 14 1.72 12.54 -2.39
CA ARG A 14 1.64 14.01 -2.56
C ARG A 14 1.33 14.65 -1.20
N GLU A 15 2.08 15.67 -0.81
CA GLU A 15 1.74 16.52 0.34
C GLU A 15 0.41 17.24 0.08
N ARG A 16 -0.64 16.80 0.77
CA ARG A 16 -1.89 17.55 0.97
C ARG A 16 -2.29 17.40 2.43
N GLU A 17 -2.88 18.42 3.03
CA GLU A 17 -3.18 18.47 4.47
C GLU A 17 -4.18 17.40 4.94
N ASP A 18 -5.03 16.90 4.03
CA ASP A 18 -6.14 15.96 4.27
C ASP A 18 -5.80 14.48 4.05
N ARG A 19 -4.56 14.16 3.66
CA ARG A 19 -4.14 12.80 3.24
C ARG A 19 -4.11 11.72 4.33
N TYR A 20 -4.28 12.10 5.59
CA TYR A 20 -4.23 11.18 6.74
C TYR A 20 -5.63 10.91 7.33
N GLU A 21 -6.65 11.63 6.87
CA GLU A 21 -8.05 11.39 7.22
C GLU A 21 -8.63 10.34 6.27
N LEU A 22 -8.24 9.08 6.46
CA LEU A 22 -8.79 7.98 5.70
C LEU A 22 -10.29 7.87 5.96
N LYS A 23 -11.09 7.78 4.89
CA LYS A 23 -12.56 7.60 4.97
C LYS A 23 -13.00 6.15 4.83
N SER A 24 -12.11 5.31 4.30
CA SER A 24 -12.35 3.91 4.00
C SER A 24 -11.16 3.06 4.45
N PRO A 25 -11.38 1.80 4.86
CA PRO A 25 -10.30 0.93 5.28
C PRO A 25 -9.23 0.76 4.19
N THR A 26 -7.98 1.09 4.50
CA THR A 26 -6.93 1.19 3.48
C THR A 26 -5.74 0.28 3.79
N LEU A 27 -5.40 -0.59 2.85
CA LEU A 27 -4.17 -1.38 2.86
C LEU A 27 -3.10 -0.67 2.02
N PHE A 28 -1.97 -0.36 2.65
CA PHE A 28 -0.78 0.17 2.00
C PHE A 28 0.27 -0.93 1.83
N ILE A 29 0.75 -1.12 0.60
CA ILE A 29 1.80 -2.07 0.27
C ILE A 29 2.98 -1.29 -0.32
N PHE A 30 4.13 -1.36 0.34
CA PHE A 30 5.36 -0.71 -0.08
C PHE A 30 6.47 -1.72 -0.37
N GLY A 31 7.37 -1.38 -1.28
CA GLY A 31 8.62 -2.11 -1.50
C GLY A 31 9.77 -1.43 -0.75
N GLU A 32 10.66 -2.19 -0.15
CA GLU A 32 11.82 -1.65 0.58
C GLU A 32 12.80 -0.91 -0.35
N LYS A 33 12.94 -1.37 -1.60
CA LYS A 33 13.81 -0.80 -2.63
C LYS A 33 13.02 0.08 -3.60
N ASP A 34 12.00 0.77 -3.09
CA ASP A 34 11.24 1.73 -3.89
C ASP A 34 12.00 3.07 -3.96
N ASP A 35 12.64 3.33 -5.10
CA ASP A 35 13.37 4.58 -5.34
C ASP A 35 12.46 5.82 -5.41
N VAL A 36 11.14 5.62 -5.61
CA VAL A 36 10.14 6.70 -5.66
C VAL A 36 9.67 7.05 -4.26
N ILE A 37 9.56 6.06 -3.37
CA ILE A 37 9.05 6.22 -2.00
C ILE A 37 10.06 5.63 -1.01
N PRO A 38 10.98 6.45 -0.47
CA PRO A 38 11.96 5.97 0.48
C PRO A 38 11.30 5.54 1.80
N LEU A 39 11.90 4.57 2.49
CA LEU A 39 11.40 4.02 3.76
C LEU A 39 11.14 5.10 4.82
N ASP A 40 11.96 6.15 4.87
CA ASP A 40 11.75 7.26 5.79
C ASP A 40 10.38 7.92 5.60
N GLN A 41 9.91 8.04 4.35
CA GLN A 41 8.56 8.55 4.06
C GLN A 41 7.47 7.57 4.48
N VAL A 42 7.72 6.26 4.38
CA VAL A 42 6.79 5.22 4.85
C VAL A 42 6.65 5.29 6.38
N SER A 43 7.75 5.43 7.11
CA SER A 43 7.72 5.59 8.57
C SER A 43 7.03 6.88 9.01
N VAL A 44 7.24 7.99 8.31
CA VAL A 44 6.51 9.24 8.56
C VAL A 44 5.02 9.09 8.26
N LEU A 45 4.66 8.41 7.16
CA LEU A 45 3.28 8.12 6.82
C LEU A 45 2.61 7.30 7.92
N GLU A 46 3.24 6.21 8.35
CA GLU A 46 2.72 5.33 9.40
C GLU A 46 2.51 6.07 10.71
N LYS A 47 3.49 6.86 11.15
CA LYS A 47 3.37 7.69 12.36
C LYS A 47 2.22 8.68 12.26
N ASN A 48 2.10 9.38 11.13
CA ASN A 48 1.02 10.34 10.93
C ASN A 48 -0.35 9.66 10.85
N LEU A 49 -0.45 8.46 10.29
CA LEU A 49 -1.67 7.65 10.31
C LEU A 49 -2.03 7.23 11.74
N GLN A 50 -1.06 6.82 12.56
CA GLN A 50 -1.28 6.50 13.97
C GLN A 50 -1.78 7.70 14.77
N GLU A 51 -1.25 8.90 14.50
CA GLU A 51 -1.62 10.12 15.21
C GLU A 51 -2.96 10.71 14.75
N LYS A 52 -3.27 10.65 13.45
CA LYS A 52 -4.40 11.38 12.84
C LYS A 52 -5.58 10.49 12.45
N CYS A 53 -5.35 9.21 12.13
CA CYS A 53 -6.41 8.33 11.68
C CYS A 53 -7.13 7.70 12.89
N THR A 54 -8.14 8.39 13.40
CA THR A 54 -8.98 7.91 14.51
C THR A 54 -10.30 7.36 13.98
N GLY A 55 -10.41 6.04 13.85
CA GLY A 55 -11.69 5.37 13.56
C GLY A 55 -11.80 4.68 12.20
N VAL A 56 -10.74 4.66 11.40
CA VAL A 56 -10.65 3.85 10.17
C VAL A 56 -9.50 2.87 10.27
N ASP A 57 -9.76 1.64 9.86
CA ASP A 57 -8.77 0.56 9.90
C ASP A 57 -7.79 0.73 8.74
N TYR A 58 -6.50 0.66 9.03
CA TYR A 58 -5.47 0.75 8.02
C TYR A 58 -4.35 -0.24 8.34
N HIS A 59 -3.68 -0.71 7.30
CA HIS A 59 -2.53 -1.59 7.46
C HIS A 59 -1.42 -1.15 6.52
N VAL A 60 -0.20 -1.04 7.04
CA VAL A 60 0.99 -0.71 6.27
C VAL A 60 1.89 -1.94 6.24
N LYS A 61 2.18 -2.45 5.04
CA LYS A 61 3.06 -3.62 4.85
C LYS A 61 4.20 -3.27 3.92
N VAL A 62 5.42 -3.52 4.39
CA VAL A 62 6.65 -3.30 3.63
C VAL A 62 7.24 -4.64 3.23
N PHE A 63 7.49 -4.82 1.94
CA PHE A 63 8.08 -6.03 1.39
C PHE A 63 9.58 -5.84 1.14
N PRO A 64 10.45 -6.61 1.85
CA PRO A 64 11.89 -6.48 1.71
C PRO A 64 12.35 -6.87 0.30
N GLY A 65 13.33 -6.14 -0.23
CA GLY A 65 13.92 -6.38 -1.55
C GLY A 65 13.03 -6.05 -2.76
N GLN A 66 11.77 -5.63 -2.57
CA GLN A 66 10.86 -5.31 -3.67
C GLN A 66 10.96 -3.86 -4.12
N THR A 67 10.74 -3.62 -5.42
CA THR A 67 10.78 -2.30 -6.04
C THR A 67 9.38 -1.73 -6.26
N HIS A 68 9.30 -0.47 -6.70
CA HIS A 68 8.05 0.16 -7.08
C HIS A 68 7.21 -0.72 -8.02
N GLY A 69 5.90 -0.83 -7.74
CA GLY A 69 4.94 -1.52 -8.59
C GLY A 69 5.16 -3.04 -8.75
N PHE A 70 5.93 -3.71 -7.87
CA PHE A 70 6.25 -5.14 -8.00
C PHE A 70 5.01 -6.04 -8.15
N VAL A 71 3.90 -5.68 -7.51
CA VAL A 71 2.62 -6.41 -7.56
C VAL A 71 1.99 -6.44 -8.97
N HIS A 72 2.25 -5.40 -9.77
CA HIS A 72 1.73 -5.24 -11.13
C HIS A 72 2.59 -5.89 -12.22
N ARG A 73 3.72 -6.52 -11.87
CA ARG A 73 4.59 -7.17 -12.87
C ARG A 73 3.81 -8.25 -13.63
N LYS A 74 3.99 -8.27 -14.95
CA LYS A 74 3.44 -9.31 -15.83
C LYS A 74 4.07 -10.64 -15.49
N ARG A 75 3.36 -11.73 -15.77
CA ARG A 75 3.82 -13.09 -15.44
C ARG A 75 5.18 -13.42 -16.07
N GLU A 76 5.48 -12.82 -17.23
CA GLU A 76 6.76 -12.98 -17.92
C GLU A 76 7.93 -12.25 -17.24
N ASP A 77 7.67 -11.18 -16.48
CA ASP A 77 8.68 -10.32 -15.83
C ASP A 77 8.87 -10.62 -14.34
N ILE A 78 8.25 -11.71 -13.85
CA ILE A 78 8.36 -12.13 -12.44
C ILE A 78 9.62 -12.96 -12.27
N ASN A 79 10.60 -12.42 -11.54
CA ASN A 79 11.71 -13.22 -11.03
C ASN A 79 11.20 -14.27 -10.05
N THR A 80 11.81 -15.45 -10.05
CA THR A 80 11.50 -16.53 -9.09
C THR A 80 11.63 -16.08 -7.63
N THR A 81 12.54 -15.16 -7.34
CA THR A 81 12.73 -14.57 -6.00
C THR A 81 11.59 -13.64 -5.59
N ASP A 82 10.95 -12.96 -6.55
CA ASP A 82 9.89 -11.98 -6.27
C ASP A 82 8.49 -12.62 -6.27
N GLN A 83 8.36 -13.78 -6.91
CA GLN A 83 7.12 -14.54 -7.00
C GLN A 83 6.42 -14.74 -5.64
N PRO A 84 7.07 -15.19 -4.55
CA PRO A 84 6.41 -15.35 -3.26
C PRO A 84 5.87 -14.02 -2.71
N CYS A 85 6.67 -12.94 -2.78
CA CYS A 85 6.24 -11.61 -2.32
C CYS A 85 5.06 -11.08 -3.12
N ILE A 86 5.05 -11.29 -4.44
CA ILE A 86 3.94 -10.87 -5.32
C ILE A 86 2.66 -11.64 -4.98
N GLN A 87 2.75 -12.96 -4.76
CA GLN A 87 1.60 -13.78 -4.40
C GLN A 87 1.06 -13.39 -3.02
N GLU A 88 1.95 -13.19 -2.05
CA GLU A 88 1.58 -12.73 -0.71
C GLU A 88 0.88 -11.37 -0.76
N ALA A 89 1.46 -10.38 -1.44
CA ALA A 89 0.83 -9.06 -1.60
C ALA A 89 -0.55 -9.14 -2.27
N ARG A 90 -0.74 -10.01 -3.26
CA ARG A 90 -2.05 -10.24 -3.90
C ARG A 90 -3.05 -10.89 -2.96
N THR A 91 -2.62 -11.90 -2.21
CA THR A 91 -3.45 -12.54 -1.20
C THR A 91 -3.83 -11.56 -0.09
N ASP A 92 -2.91 -10.70 0.35
CA ASP A 92 -3.21 -9.66 1.34
C ASP A 92 -4.27 -8.67 0.83
N MET A 93 -4.16 -8.23 -0.44
CA MET A 93 -5.19 -7.39 -1.06
C MET A 93 -6.56 -8.09 -1.10
N LEU A 94 -6.59 -9.38 -1.49
CA LEU A 94 -7.83 -10.14 -1.53
C LEU A 94 -8.45 -10.35 -0.13
N ASN A 95 -7.62 -10.69 0.86
CA ASN A 95 -8.06 -10.85 2.25
C ASN A 95 -8.57 -9.52 2.81
N TRP A 96 -7.93 -8.41 2.48
CA TRP A 96 -8.38 -7.08 2.88
C TRP A 96 -9.74 -6.75 2.28
N LEU A 97 -9.91 -6.95 0.96
CA LEU A 97 -11.21 -6.77 0.30
C LEU A 97 -12.27 -7.69 0.91
N GLN A 98 -11.96 -8.97 1.13
CA GLN A 98 -12.88 -9.94 1.72
C GLN A 98 -13.32 -9.53 3.14
N LYS A 99 -12.47 -8.85 3.92
CA LYS A 99 -12.82 -8.38 5.26
C LYS A 99 -13.90 -7.29 5.25
N TYR A 100 -14.05 -6.53 4.17
CA TYR A 100 -14.97 -5.38 4.08
C TYR A 100 -16.04 -5.49 2.99
N MET A 101 -15.99 -6.52 2.13
CA MET A 101 -17.02 -6.85 1.14
C MET A 101 -18.15 -7.71 1.70
#